data_AF-A0A7K2YWH7-F1
#
_entry.id   AF-A0A7K2YWH7-F1
#
_cell.length_a   1.000
_cell.length_b   1.000
_cell.length_c   1.000
_cell.angle_alpha   90.00
_cell.angle_beta   90.00
_cell.angle_gamma   90.00
#
_symmetry.space_group_name_H-M   'P 1'
#
loop_
_entity.id
_entity.type
_entity.pdbx_description
1 polymer ?
#
loop_
_entity_poly.entity_id
_entity_poly.type
_entity_poly.pdbx_seq_one_letter_code
_entity_poly.pdbx_strand_id
1 'polypeptide(L)'
;MQDAAPGGPNRRFPGYDVRSQAATWDPVTAAAVTARTRVRDSDLRFFTRREAAVASVLLDHLLAQWDEPGVPVLHMVDERLADGHTDGWRYADMPEDGRAWRASLAGLDRDARDRHEGSAFVALTRSRQARLIRAIRELGDTPWHTMPAGRVWSLWTRYACTAFYAHPLAWNETGFGGPAYPRGYARTGVDRREAWEVADADPRDPVARGPVAQGASGRQPVGGQPSEGAPGPGSAAAGSEDAR
;
A
#
# COMPACT_ATOMS: atom_id res chain seq x y z
N MET A 1 -10.74 25.79 24.12
CA MET A 1 -9.45 25.40 23.52
C MET A 1 -9.79 24.41 22.42
N GLN A 2 -9.83 24.88 21.17
CA GLN A 2 -10.20 24.06 20.02
C GLN A 2 -8.98 23.25 19.62
N ASP A 3 -9.02 21.94 19.85
CA ASP A 3 -8.04 21.01 19.27
C ASP A 3 -8.20 21.05 17.76
N ALA A 4 -7.18 21.57 17.08
CA ALA A 4 -7.07 21.50 15.64
C ALA A 4 -7.05 20.02 15.24
N ALA A 5 -8.02 19.59 14.42
CA ALA A 5 -8.08 18.24 13.90
C ALA A 5 -6.75 17.88 13.23
N PRO A 6 -5.99 16.88 13.74
CA PRO A 6 -4.71 16.53 13.15
C PRO A 6 -5.00 15.66 11.92
N GLY A 7 -4.85 16.28 10.77
CA GLY A 7 -5.00 15.70 9.44
C GLY A 7 -5.07 16.85 8.45
N GLY A 8 -4.12 16.95 7.53
CA GLY A 8 -4.22 17.92 6.43
C GLY A 8 -5.54 17.76 5.67
N PRO A 9 -5.96 18.75 4.85
CA PRO A 9 -7.24 18.67 4.15
C PRO A 9 -7.24 17.47 3.20
N ASN A 10 -7.88 16.39 3.63
CA ASN A 10 -8.17 15.25 2.79
C ASN A 10 -9.04 15.73 1.63
N ARG A 11 -8.42 15.87 0.45
CA ARG A 11 -9.09 16.42 -0.73
C ARG A 11 -10.15 15.47 -1.28
N ARG A 12 -9.97 14.16 -1.07
CA ARG A 12 -10.85 13.12 -1.59
C ARG A 12 -12.11 12.96 -0.73
N PHE A 13 -11.96 12.99 0.59
CA PHE A 13 -13.06 12.94 1.56
C PHE A 13 -13.03 14.16 2.49
N PRO A 14 -13.46 15.34 2.01
CA PRO A 14 -13.30 16.60 2.73
C PRO A 14 -14.09 16.61 4.05
N GLY A 15 -13.41 16.96 5.13
CA GLY A 15 -14.01 17.04 6.48
C GLY A 15 -14.26 15.69 7.14
N TYR A 16 -13.93 14.57 6.50
CA TYR A 16 -14.06 13.25 7.09
C TYR A 16 -12.93 12.96 8.08
N ASP A 17 -13.28 12.57 9.31
CA ASP A 17 -12.36 11.98 10.27
C ASP A 17 -13.01 10.74 10.90
N VAL A 18 -12.47 9.56 10.60
CA VAL A 18 -12.91 8.27 11.12
C VAL A 18 -12.92 8.22 12.64
N ARG A 19 -12.05 8.98 13.32
CA ARG A 19 -12.00 9.02 14.79
C ARG A 19 -13.23 9.67 15.41
N SER A 20 -13.98 10.48 14.66
CA SER A 20 -15.29 10.97 15.10
C SER A 20 -16.28 9.84 15.40
N GLN A 21 -16.03 8.64 14.87
CA GLN A 21 -16.85 7.45 15.10
C GLN A 21 -16.43 6.65 16.34
N ALA A 22 -15.42 7.09 17.09
CA ALA A 22 -14.87 6.31 18.22
C ALA A 22 -15.90 5.93 19.29
N ALA A 23 -16.87 6.81 19.55
CA ALA A 23 -17.96 6.53 20.50
C ALA A 23 -18.92 5.42 20.05
N THR A 24 -18.85 5.01 18.79
CA THR A 24 -19.71 3.97 18.19
C THR A 24 -19.04 2.60 18.13
N TRP A 25 -17.75 2.54 18.48
CA TRP A 25 -16.98 1.30 18.57
C TRP A 25 -17.05 0.74 19.99
N ASP A 26 -16.81 -0.57 20.14
CA ASP A 26 -16.62 -1.13 21.47
C ASP A 26 -15.33 -0.60 22.12
N PRO A 27 -15.22 -0.63 23.46
CA PRO A 27 -14.08 -0.06 24.17
C PRO A 27 -12.72 -0.65 23.78
N VAL A 28 -12.66 -1.94 23.44
CA VAL A 28 -11.40 -2.62 23.07
C VAL A 28 -10.94 -2.12 21.70
N THR A 29 -11.86 -2.05 20.74
CA THR A 29 -11.56 -1.50 19.40
C THR A 29 -11.17 -0.02 19.49
N ALA A 30 -11.91 0.79 20.26
CA ALA A 30 -11.58 2.20 20.44
C ALA A 30 -10.19 2.40 21.07
N ALA A 31 -9.84 1.60 22.08
CA ALA A 31 -8.52 1.63 22.69
C ALA A 31 -7.42 1.23 21.69
N ALA A 32 -7.64 0.16 20.91
CA ALA A 32 -6.68 -0.31 19.91
C ALA A 32 -6.42 0.72 18.80
N VAL A 33 -7.48 1.37 18.29
CA VAL A 33 -7.35 2.43 17.27
C VAL A 33 -6.66 3.66 17.86
N THR A 34 -7.05 4.08 19.07
CA THR A 34 -6.43 5.22 19.75
C THR A 34 -4.94 5.00 19.97
N ALA A 35 -4.53 3.79 20.37
CA ALA A 35 -3.14 3.44 20.58
C ALA A 35 -2.26 3.67 19.34
N ARG A 36 -2.81 3.45 18.12
CA ARG A 36 -2.09 3.67 16.86
C ARG A 36 -1.80 5.15 16.57
N THR A 37 -2.63 6.05 17.10
CA THR A 37 -2.52 7.50 16.86
C THR A 37 -1.60 8.24 17.82
N ARG A 38 -1.17 7.57 18.90
CA ARG A 38 -0.26 8.18 19.86
C ARG A 38 1.07 8.39 19.17
N VAL A 39 1.45 9.65 18.98
CA VAL A 39 2.79 10.03 18.51
C VAL A 39 3.79 9.39 19.46
N ARG A 40 4.56 8.44 18.94
CA ARG A 40 5.60 7.78 19.71
C ARG A 40 6.88 8.58 19.56
N ASP A 41 7.13 9.46 20.52
CA ASP A 41 8.41 10.16 20.72
C ASP A 41 9.51 9.21 21.26
N SER A 42 9.28 7.89 21.20
CA SER A 42 10.21 6.88 21.70
C SER A 42 11.23 6.53 20.63
N ASP A 43 12.49 6.40 21.05
CA ASP A 43 13.54 5.81 20.23
C ASP A 43 13.11 4.46 19.64
N LEU A 44 13.50 4.21 18.39
CA LEU A 44 13.34 2.92 17.73
C LEU A 44 14.03 1.82 18.53
N ARG A 45 13.34 0.69 18.74
CA ARG A 45 13.77 -0.44 19.57
C ARG A 45 14.45 -1.54 18.76
N PHE A 46 14.07 -1.72 17.50
CA PHE A 46 14.61 -2.77 16.65
C PHE A 46 15.74 -2.25 15.74
N PHE A 47 15.47 -1.23 14.94
CA PHE A 47 16.43 -0.71 13.98
C PHE A 47 17.51 0.13 14.65
N THR A 48 18.76 -0.06 14.22
CA THR A 48 19.82 0.92 14.47
C THR A 48 19.53 2.21 13.71
N ARG A 49 20.14 3.33 14.12
CA ARG A 49 19.99 4.62 13.42
C ARG A 49 20.24 4.55 11.92
N ARG A 50 21.23 3.75 11.50
CA ARG A 50 21.57 3.58 10.08
C ARG A 50 20.53 2.77 9.33
N GLU A 51 20.06 1.66 9.91
CA GLU A 51 18.99 0.86 9.30
C GLU A 51 17.70 1.66 9.22
N ALA A 52 17.35 2.40 10.28
CA ALA A 52 16.19 3.27 10.33
C ALA A 52 16.19 4.32 9.21
N ALA A 53 17.34 4.95 8.94
CA ALA A 53 17.46 5.93 7.85
C ALA A 53 17.18 5.30 6.47
N VAL A 54 17.70 4.09 6.21
CA VAL A 54 17.46 3.36 4.96
C VAL A 54 15.99 2.92 4.87
N ALA A 55 15.45 2.39 5.97
CA ALA A 55 14.08 1.92 6.07
C ALA A 55 13.07 3.04 5.87
N SER A 56 13.30 4.23 6.45
CA SER A 56 12.45 5.41 6.25
C SER A 56 12.30 5.73 4.76
N VAL A 57 13.43 5.91 4.07
CA VAL A 57 13.44 6.23 2.64
C VAL A 57 12.74 5.13 1.82
N LEU A 58 13.01 3.86 2.13
CA LEU A 58 12.34 2.73 1.47
C LEU A 58 10.81 2.79 1.66
N LEU A 59 10.34 3.00 2.89
CA LEU A 59 8.92 3.05 3.21
C LEU A 59 8.23 4.24 2.54
N ASP A 60 8.87 5.40 2.46
CA ASP A 60 8.35 6.58 1.75
C ASP A 60 8.20 6.31 0.25
N HIS A 61 9.12 5.56 -0.36
CA HIS A 61 8.99 5.09 -1.74
C HIS A 61 7.86 4.08 -1.94
N LEU A 62 7.66 3.16 -0.99
CA LEU A 62 6.61 2.14 -1.09
C LEU A 62 5.21 2.73 -0.91
N LEU A 63 5.08 3.74 -0.06
CA LEU A 63 3.78 4.29 0.37
C LEU A 63 3.50 5.70 -0.15
N ALA A 64 4.42 6.28 -0.90
CA ALA A 64 4.34 7.65 -1.41
C ALA A 64 4.16 8.72 -0.32
N GLN A 65 4.67 8.50 0.89
CA GLN A 65 4.56 9.43 2.03
C GLN A 65 5.67 10.48 2.00
N TRP A 66 5.52 11.52 1.17
CA TRP A 66 6.52 12.59 1.03
C TRP A 66 6.10 13.91 1.67
N ASP A 67 4.82 14.03 2.01
CA ASP A 67 4.20 15.23 2.54
C ASP A 67 3.65 14.94 3.94
N GLU A 68 3.64 15.95 4.81
CA GLU A 68 3.10 15.84 6.17
C GLU A 68 1.63 16.29 6.25
N PRO A 69 0.81 15.71 7.16
CA PRO A 69 1.17 14.67 8.12
C PRO A 69 1.18 13.26 7.49
N GLY A 70 2.26 12.50 7.71
CA GLY A 70 2.38 11.09 7.32
C GLY A 70 1.97 10.09 8.40
N VAL A 71 1.62 8.85 8.00
CA VAL A 71 1.51 7.71 8.92
C VAL A 71 2.91 7.33 9.41
N PRO A 72 3.14 7.14 10.72
CA PRO A 72 4.45 6.79 11.29
C PRO A 72 4.83 5.31 11.07
N VAL A 73 4.84 4.88 9.81
CA VAL A 73 5.01 3.46 9.42
C VAL A 73 6.33 2.87 9.92
N LEU A 74 7.42 3.64 9.90
CA LEU A 74 8.72 3.19 10.41
C LEU A 74 8.62 2.73 11.88
N HIS A 75 7.98 3.53 12.74
CA HIS A 75 7.81 3.21 14.16
C HIS A 75 6.91 1.99 14.36
N MET A 76 5.85 1.85 13.57
CA MET A 76 4.95 0.70 13.64
C MET A 76 5.64 -0.61 13.21
N VAL A 77 6.45 -0.55 12.15
CA VAL A 77 7.25 -1.69 11.68
C VAL A 77 8.35 -2.04 12.70
N ASP A 78 9.02 -1.04 13.26
CA ASP A 78 10.03 -1.22 14.30
C ASP A 78 9.46 -1.89 15.55
N GLU A 79 8.34 -1.38 16.08
CA GLU A 79 7.64 -1.95 17.23
C GLU A 79 7.26 -3.41 16.99
N ARG A 80 6.68 -3.69 15.82
CA ARG A 80 6.29 -5.03 15.41
C ARG A 80 7.49 -6.00 15.38
N LEU A 81 8.62 -5.58 14.83
CA LEU A 81 9.84 -6.39 14.75
C LEU A 81 10.51 -6.55 16.12
N ALA A 82 10.49 -5.52 16.96
CA ALA A 82 11.01 -5.56 18.33
C ALA A 82 10.22 -6.55 19.20
N ASP A 83 8.90 -6.59 19.05
CA ASP A 83 8.02 -7.50 19.81
C ASP A 83 7.98 -8.92 19.24
N GLY A 84 8.63 -9.16 18.08
CA GLY A 84 8.64 -10.48 17.45
C GLY A 84 7.29 -10.89 16.86
N HIS A 85 6.41 -9.94 16.56
CA HIS A 85 5.09 -10.21 15.98
C HIS A 85 5.20 -10.59 14.50
N THR A 86 5.21 -11.91 14.24
CA THR A 86 5.23 -12.48 12.88
C THR A 86 3.83 -12.67 12.30
N ASP A 87 3.75 -13.05 11.03
CA ASP A 87 2.48 -13.44 10.40
C ASP A 87 2.01 -14.86 10.75
N GLY A 88 2.78 -15.61 11.55
CA GLY A 88 2.52 -17.03 11.79
C GLY A 88 2.94 -17.97 10.64
N TRP A 89 3.55 -17.44 9.58
CA TRP A 89 4.14 -18.21 8.49
C TRP A 89 5.42 -17.54 7.98
N ARG A 90 6.30 -18.32 7.32
CA ARG A 90 7.46 -17.82 6.58
C ARG A 90 7.76 -18.69 5.37
N TYR A 91 8.43 -18.14 4.36
CA TYR A 91 9.00 -18.95 3.29
C TYR A 91 10.16 -19.81 3.83
N ALA A 92 10.25 -21.06 3.38
CA ALA A 92 11.26 -22.01 3.86
C ALA A 92 12.70 -21.55 3.59
N ASP A 93 12.91 -20.87 2.46
CA ASP A 93 14.19 -20.35 1.97
C ASP A 93 14.42 -18.87 2.29
N MET A 94 13.64 -18.32 3.22
CA MET A 94 13.89 -17.00 3.81
C MET A 94 14.39 -17.15 5.25
N PRO A 95 15.31 -16.28 5.69
CA PRO A 95 15.57 -16.06 7.11
C PRO A 95 14.30 -15.62 7.85
N GLU A 96 14.35 -15.60 9.18
CA GLU A 96 13.34 -14.93 9.99
C GLU A 96 13.20 -13.45 9.61
N ASP A 97 11.97 -12.93 9.66
CA ASP A 97 11.62 -11.59 9.17
C ASP A 97 12.57 -10.49 9.67
N GLY A 98 12.94 -10.49 10.96
CA GLY A 98 13.88 -9.51 11.50
C GLY A 98 15.28 -9.58 10.86
N ARG A 99 15.80 -10.79 10.64
CA ARG A 99 17.09 -10.97 9.93
C ARG A 99 16.98 -10.59 8.46
N ALA A 100 15.87 -10.94 7.81
CA ALA A 100 15.60 -10.58 6.42
C ALA A 100 15.49 -9.05 6.23
N TRP A 101 14.86 -8.35 7.17
CA TRP A 101 14.82 -6.88 7.19
C TRP A 101 16.22 -6.28 7.26
N ARG A 102 17.04 -6.67 8.24
CA ARG A 102 18.42 -6.15 8.36
C ARG A 102 19.28 -6.46 7.13
N ALA A 103 19.22 -7.71 6.64
CA ALA A 103 19.97 -8.14 5.47
C ALA A 103 19.55 -7.39 4.20
N SER A 104 18.25 -7.17 4.00
CA SER A 104 17.73 -6.46 2.84
C SER A 104 18.06 -4.96 2.87
N LEU A 105 18.01 -4.29 4.02
CA LEU A 105 18.45 -2.89 4.15
C LEU A 105 19.96 -2.75 3.89
N ALA A 106 20.77 -3.68 4.40
CA ALA A 106 22.20 -3.71 4.10
C ALA A 106 22.49 -3.98 2.61
N GLY A 107 21.72 -4.88 1.98
CA GLY A 107 21.81 -5.16 0.55
C GLY A 107 21.47 -3.93 -0.31
N LEU A 108 20.43 -3.18 0.05
CA LEU A 108 20.04 -1.95 -0.64
C LEU A 108 21.12 -0.87 -0.54
N ASP A 109 21.70 -0.70 0.66
CA ASP A 109 22.77 0.26 0.90
C ASP A 109 24.10 -0.18 0.25
N ARG A 110 24.33 -1.48 0.06
CA ARG A 110 25.45 -2.01 -0.74
C ARG A 110 25.27 -1.73 -2.22
N ASP A 111 24.11 -2.07 -2.79
CA ASP A 111 23.79 -1.81 -4.20
C ASP A 111 23.94 -0.32 -4.55
N ALA A 112 23.55 0.56 -3.63
CA ALA A 112 23.75 2.00 -3.77
C ALA A 112 25.24 2.36 -3.90
N ARG A 113 26.10 1.86 -3.00
CA ARG A 113 27.53 2.15 -3.03
C ARG A 113 28.20 1.61 -4.28
N ASP A 114 27.87 0.38 -4.65
CA ASP A 114 28.49 -0.29 -5.80
C ASP A 114 28.16 0.41 -7.11
N ARG A 115 26.95 0.98 -7.24
CA ARG A 115 26.47 1.61 -8.48
C ARG A 115 26.65 3.13 -8.52
N HIS A 116 26.97 3.76 -7.39
CA HIS A 116 27.01 5.22 -7.27
C HIS A 116 28.23 5.72 -6.50
N GLU A 117 29.42 5.27 -6.91
CA GLU A 117 30.71 5.84 -6.46
C GLU A 117 30.86 5.85 -4.92
N GLY A 118 30.37 4.80 -4.26
CA GLY A 118 30.44 4.68 -2.80
C GLY A 118 29.36 5.46 -2.02
N SER A 119 28.42 6.11 -2.71
CA SER A 119 27.32 6.85 -2.07
C SER A 119 26.36 5.90 -1.35
N ALA A 120 26.02 6.22 -0.09
CA ALA A 120 25.00 5.51 0.66
C ALA A 120 23.60 5.69 0.04
N PHE A 121 22.71 4.72 0.21
CA PHE A 121 21.36 4.75 -0.39
C PHE A 121 20.58 6.02 -0.02
N VAL A 122 20.65 6.41 1.25
CA VAL A 122 19.97 7.60 1.78
C VAL A 122 20.49 8.92 1.21
N ALA A 123 21.73 8.95 0.73
CA ALA A 123 22.35 10.14 0.14
C ALA A 123 22.04 10.30 -1.36
N LEU A 124 21.46 9.27 -1.99
CA LEU A 124 21.07 9.33 -3.39
C LEU A 124 19.86 10.24 -3.58
N THR A 125 19.75 10.86 -4.76
CA THR A 125 18.52 11.55 -5.16
C THR A 125 17.32 10.58 -5.18
N ARG A 126 16.11 11.07 -4.93
CA ARG A 126 14.86 10.28 -4.95
C ARG A 126 14.69 9.41 -6.21
N SER A 127 15.02 9.93 -7.38
CA SER A 127 14.94 9.16 -8.64
C SER A 127 15.94 8.00 -8.70
N ARG A 128 17.15 8.17 -8.17
CA ARG A 128 18.17 7.11 -8.07
C ARG A 128 17.74 6.03 -7.07
N GLN A 129 17.22 6.41 -5.92
CA GLN A 129 16.65 5.49 -4.93
C GLN A 129 15.52 4.65 -5.53
N ALA A 130 14.56 5.30 -6.19
CA ALA A 130 13.43 4.63 -6.85
C ALA A 130 13.89 3.62 -7.91
N ARG A 131 14.94 3.94 -8.68
CA ARG A 131 15.49 3.00 -9.69
C ARG A 131 16.10 1.75 -9.04
N LEU A 132 16.78 1.88 -7.89
CA LEU A 132 17.32 0.73 -7.17
C LEU A 132 16.20 -0.17 -6.64
N ILE A 133 15.22 0.43 -5.95
CA ILE A 133 14.04 -0.30 -5.43
C ILE A 133 13.31 -1.02 -6.57
N ARG A 134 13.09 -0.33 -7.69
CA ARG A 134 12.44 -0.92 -8.87
C ARG A 134 13.24 -2.07 -9.46
N ALA A 135 14.56 -1.94 -9.57
CA ALA A 135 15.41 -3.02 -10.09
C ALA A 135 15.29 -4.29 -9.25
N ILE A 136 15.18 -4.17 -7.92
CA ILE A 136 14.98 -5.33 -7.02
C ILE A 136 13.62 -5.99 -7.26
N ARG A 137 12.56 -5.21 -7.43
CA ARG A 137 11.23 -5.73 -7.80
C ARG A 137 11.26 -6.48 -9.14
N GLU A 138 11.96 -5.93 -10.12
CA GLU A 138 12.04 -6.47 -11.50
C GLU A 138 12.84 -7.79 -11.58
N LEU A 139 13.64 -8.12 -10.57
CA LEU A 139 14.33 -9.41 -10.49
C LEU A 139 13.38 -10.61 -10.31
N GLY A 140 12.14 -10.39 -9.87
CA GLY A 140 11.21 -11.48 -9.58
C GLY A 140 11.80 -12.46 -8.58
N ASP A 141 11.77 -13.77 -8.87
CA ASP A 141 12.33 -14.78 -7.96
C ASP A 141 13.84 -14.99 -8.09
N THR A 142 14.51 -14.20 -8.93
CA THR A 142 15.98 -14.24 -9.05
C THR A 142 16.62 -13.89 -7.70
N PRO A 143 17.70 -14.60 -7.29
CA PRO A 143 18.43 -14.24 -6.08
C PRO A 143 18.96 -12.81 -6.14
N TRP A 144 18.68 -12.05 -5.09
CA TRP A 144 19.27 -10.75 -4.80
C TRP A 144 20.07 -10.85 -3.50
N HIS A 145 21.40 -10.73 -3.63
CA HIS A 145 22.36 -11.14 -2.60
C HIS A 145 22.09 -12.58 -2.17
N THR A 146 21.68 -12.80 -0.92
CA THR A 146 21.45 -14.13 -0.33
C THR A 146 19.96 -14.48 -0.22
N MET A 147 19.05 -13.69 -0.80
CA MET A 147 17.60 -13.88 -0.67
C MET A 147 16.89 -13.75 -2.02
N PRO A 148 15.81 -14.51 -2.27
CA PRO A 148 14.97 -14.32 -3.45
C PRO A 148 14.33 -12.92 -3.47
N ALA A 149 14.52 -12.14 -4.54
CA ALA A 149 14.13 -10.73 -4.57
C ALA A 149 12.61 -10.52 -4.41
N GLY A 150 11.79 -11.37 -5.02
CA GLY A 150 10.33 -11.35 -4.93
C GLY A 150 9.83 -11.56 -3.51
N ARG A 151 10.53 -12.38 -2.72
CA ARG A 151 10.21 -12.60 -1.30
C ARG A 151 10.61 -11.43 -0.42
N VAL A 152 11.72 -10.77 -0.73
CA VAL A 152 12.11 -9.51 -0.08
C VAL A 152 11.08 -8.41 -0.38
N TRP A 153 10.66 -8.28 -1.64
CA TRP A 153 9.61 -7.34 -2.04
C TRP A 153 8.30 -7.61 -1.29
N SER A 154 7.87 -8.88 -1.23
CA SER A 154 6.72 -9.31 -0.44
C SER A 154 6.86 -8.95 1.04
N LEU A 155 8.02 -9.22 1.66
CA LEU A 155 8.30 -8.83 3.05
C LEU A 155 8.11 -7.33 3.28
N TRP A 156 8.76 -6.48 2.46
CA TRP A 156 8.69 -5.03 2.63
C TRP A 156 7.26 -4.51 2.49
N THR A 157 6.58 -4.89 1.40
CA THR A 157 5.21 -4.44 1.11
C THR A 157 4.21 -4.93 2.14
N ARG A 158 4.34 -6.17 2.63
CA ARG A 158 3.46 -6.74 3.66
C ARG A 158 3.52 -5.94 4.95
N TYR A 159 4.71 -5.69 5.48
CA TYR A 159 4.90 -4.88 6.69
C TYR A 159 4.46 -3.43 6.47
N ALA A 160 4.83 -2.81 5.35
CA ALA A 160 4.47 -1.44 5.02
C ALA A 160 2.94 -1.27 4.93
N CYS A 161 2.26 -2.11 4.15
CA CYS A 161 0.82 -2.04 3.97
C CYS A 161 0.05 -2.38 5.26
N THR A 162 0.48 -3.39 6.03
CA THR A 162 -0.15 -3.71 7.31
C THR A 162 -0.07 -2.53 8.28
N ALA A 163 1.09 -1.89 8.39
CA ALA A 163 1.25 -0.73 9.25
C ALA A 163 0.45 0.48 8.74
N PHE A 164 0.58 0.80 7.44
CA PHE A 164 -0.09 1.94 6.83
C PHE A 164 -1.62 1.85 6.93
N TYR A 165 -2.21 0.76 6.44
CA TYR A 165 -3.67 0.57 6.44
C TYR A 165 -4.26 0.21 7.81
N ALA A 166 -3.44 0.10 8.86
CA ALA A 166 -3.94 0.04 10.23
C ALA A 166 -4.22 1.42 10.84
N HIS A 167 -3.66 2.49 10.26
CA HIS A 167 -3.67 3.82 10.86
C HIS A 167 -4.86 4.69 10.41
N PRO A 168 -5.53 5.43 11.32
CA PRO A 168 -6.68 6.29 10.98
C PRO A 168 -6.44 7.34 9.89
N LEU A 169 -5.22 7.84 9.73
CA LEU A 169 -4.91 8.77 8.63
C LEU A 169 -5.11 8.11 7.25
N ALA A 170 -4.68 6.86 7.08
CA ALA A 170 -4.89 6.10 5.83
C ALA A 170 -6.37 5.75 5.62
N TRP A 171 -7.13 5.55 6.70
CA TRP A 171 -8.58 5.32 6.63
C TRP A 171 -9.30 6.57 6.15
N ASN A 172 -8.91 7.74 6.65
CA ASN A 172 -9.45 9.01 6.19
C ASN A 172 -9.16 9.16 4.68
N GLU A 173 -7.92 8.96 4.25
CA GLU A 173 -7.51 9.08 2.85
C GLU A 173 -8.33 8.18 1.90
N THR A 174 -8.67 6.97 2.33
CA THR A 174 -9.43 5.99 1.53
C THR A 174 -10.94 6.07 1.75
N GLY A 175 -11.42 6.89 2.68
CA GLY A 175 -12.85 7.03 3.01
C GLY A 175 -13.40 5.84 3.78
N PHE A 176 -12.56 5.03 4.42
CA PHE A 176 -13.00 3.89 5.21
C PHE A 176 -13.77 4.34 6.45
N GLY A 177 -15.03 3.89 6.57
CA GLY A 177 -15.97 4.23 7.64
C GLY A 177 -15.56 3.85 9.07
N GLY A 178 -14.48 3.08 9.22
CA GLY A 178 -13.98 2.55 10.48
C GLY A 178 -14.54 1.17 10.85
N PRO A 179 -14.14 0.62 12.01
CA PRO A 179 -14.65 -0.65 12.51
C PRO A 179 -16.17 -0.69 12.63
N ALA A 180 -16.76 -1.84 12.29
CA ALA A 180 -18.21 -2.02 12.28
C ALA A 180 -18.78 -2.29 13.68
N TYR A 181 -18.10 -3.06 14.52
CA TYR A 181 -18.70 -3.54 15.77
C TYR A 181 -18.76 -2.44 16.86
N PRO A 182 -19.87 -2.34 17.62
CA PRO A 182 -21.10 -3.13 17.54
C PRO A 182 -22.16 -2.61 16.55
N ARG A 183 -22.03 -1.37 16.05
CA ARG A 183 -23.06 -0.67 15.26
C ARG A 183 -23.44 -1.40 13.95
N GLY A 184 -22.47 -1.98 13.27
CA GLY A 184 -22.59 -2.57 11.93
C GLY A 184 -22.62 -1.54 10.80
N TYR A 185 -22.64 -2.06 9.56
CA TYR A 185 -22.99 -1.33 8.34
C TYR A 185 -24.33 -1.90 7.84
N ALA A 186 -25.34 -1.03 7.71
CA ALA A 186 -26.68 -1.36 7.24
C ALA A 186 -26.85 -1.17 5.72
N ARG A 187 -26.02 -0.36 5.07
CA ARG A 187 -26.12 0.00 3.65
C ARG A 187 -25.10 -0.77 2.82
N THR A 188 -25.46 -1.98 2.42
CA THR A 188 -24.56 -2.94 1.72
C THR A 188 -24.59 -2.87 0.19
N GLY A 189 -25.42 -2.01 -0.40
CA GLY A 189 -25.51 -1.87 -1.86
C GLY A 189 -24.37 -1.08 -2.48
N VAL A 190 -24.12 -1.28 -3.78
CA VAL A 190 -23.15 -0.49 -4.56
C VAL A 190 -23.51 1.00 -4.49
N ASP A 191 -22.50 1.85 -4.27
CA ASP A 191 -22.63 3.31 -4.10
C ASP A 191 -23.60 3.74 -2.99
N ARG A 192 -23.92 2.83 -2.06
CA ARG A 192 -24.65 3.16 -0.84
C ARG A 192 -23.67 3.56 0.24
N ARG A 193 -23.99 4.67 0.91
CA ARG A 193 -23.17 5.25 1.98
C ARG A 193 -23.97 5.40 3.25
N GLU A 194 -23.34 5.08 4.36
CA GLU A 194 -23.87 5.34 5.69
C GLU A 194 -24.01 6.84 5.98
N ALA A 195 -24.80 7.17 6.99
CA ALA A 195 -25.05 8.58 7.35
C ALA A 195 -23.76 9.31 7.81
N TRP A 196 -22.75 8.56 8.23
CA TRP A 196 -21.46 9.08 8.70
C TRP A 196 -20.35 9.02 7.63
N GLU A 197 -20.62 8.45 6.45
CA GLU A 197 -19.65 8.36 5.35
C GLU A 197 -19.74 9.57 4.43
N VAL A 198 -18.60 9.98 3.86
CA VAL A 198 -18.49 11.13 2.96
C VAL A 198 -18.29 10.62 1.53
N ALA A 199 -18.89 11.29 0.55
CA ALA A 199 -18.65 10.96 -0.86
C ALA A 199 -17.21 11.29 -1.24
N ASP A 200 -16.67 10.51 -2.16
CA ASP A 200 -15.48 10.91 -2.89
C ASP A 200 -15.77 12.19 -3.69
N ALA A 201 -15.03 13.25 -3.39
CA ALA A 201 -15.11 14.56 -4.01
C ALA A 201 -14.07 14.76 -5.13
N ASP A 202 -13.15 13.81 -5.33
CA ASP A 202 -12.12 13.90 -6.35
C ASP A 202 -12.55 13.16 -7.63
N PRO A 203 -12.73 13.87 -8.76
CA PRO A 203 -13.16 13.25 -10.01
C PRO A 203 -12.06 12.40 -10.67
N ARG A 204 -10.83 12.41 -10.14
CA ARG A 204 -9.72 11.62 -10.71
C ARG A 204 -9.87 10.16 -10.35
N ASP A 205 -9.92 9.33 -11.40
CA ASP A 205 -9.79 7.89 -11.26
C ASP A 205 -8.40 7.55 -10.65
N PRO A 206 -8.36 6.92 -9.46
CA PRO A 206 -7.10 6.60 -8.78
C PRO A 206 -6.28 5.53 -9.49
N VAL A 207 -6.89 4.74 -10.40
CA VAL A 207 -6.21 3.68 -11.14
C VAL A 207 -5.94 4.03 -12.60
N ALA A 208 -6.49 5.14 -13.10
CA ALA A 208 -6.18 5.64 -14.42
C ALA A 208 -4.69 6.04 -14.49
N ARG A 209 -3.88 5.15 -15.07
CA ARG A 209 -2.49 5.50 -15.40
C ARG A 209 -2.53 6.59 -16.46
N GLY A 210 -1.94 7.75 -16.15
CA GLY A 210 -1.68 8.78 -17.16
C GLY A 210 -0.93 8.17 -18.36
N PRO A 211 -1.03 8.78 -19.55
CA PRO A 211 -0.42 8.21 -20.75
C PRO A 211 1.06 7.97 -20.49
N VAL A 212 1.46 6.70 -20.56
CA VAL A 212 2.88 6.34 -20.66
C VAL A 212 3.36 7.06 -21.90
N ALA A 213 4.26 8.03 -21.74
CA ALA A 213 4.92 8.67 -22.86
C ALA A 213 5.70 7.59 -23.61
N GLN A 214 5.04 6.97 -24.59
CA GLN A 214 5.67 6.06 -25.52
C GLN A 214 6.61 6.92 -26.35
N GLY A 215 7.91 6.83 -26.02
CA GLY A 215 8.95 7.29 -26.92
C GLY A 215 8.68 6.70 -28.30
N ALA A 216 8.62 7.58 -29.30
CA ALA A 216 8.35 7.25 -30.68
C ALA A 216 9.23 6.07 -31.14
N SER A 217 8.60 4.90 -31.30
CA SER A 217 9.13 3.84 -32.14
C SER A 217 8.08 3.58 -33.20
N GLY A 218 8.31 4.18 -34.37
CA GLY A 218 7.46 4.02 -35.53
C GLY A 218 7.41 2.56 -35.94
N ARG A 219 6.21 1.97 -35.85
CA ARG A 219 5.88 0.80 -36.65
C ARG A 219 4.52 1.03 -37.29
N GLN A 220 4.58 1.23 -38.59
CA GLN A 220 3.46 1.45 -39.49
C GLN A 220 2.55 0.21 -39.48
N PRO A 221 1.21 0.35 -39.41
CA PRO A 221 0.32 -0.79 -39.48
C PRO A 221 0.25 -1.28 -40.94
N VAL A 222 0.58 -2.55 -41.15
CA VAL A 222 0.35 -3.24 -42.42
C VAL A 222 -1.15 -3.49 -42.54
N GLY A 223 -1.76 -2.91 -43.56
CA GLY A 223 -3.17 -3.11 -43.90
C GLY A 223 -3.43 -4.56 -44.35
N GLY A 224 -4.47 -5.16 -43.77
CA GLY A 224 -5.11 -6.37 -44.28
C GLY A 224 -6.59 -6.08 -44.46
N GLN A 225 -7.09 -6.20 -45.69
CA GLN A 225 -8.48 -6.00 -46.05
C GLN A 225 -9.42 -7.06 -45.44
N PRO A 226 -10.74 -6.77 -45.32
CA PRO A 226 -11.71 -7.68 -44.72
C PRO A 226 -12.21 -8.72 -45.73
N SER A 227 -12.31 -9.99 -45.31
CA SER A 227 -13.02 -11.03 -46.06
C SER A 227 -14.46 -11.16 -45.55
N GLU A 228 -15.43 -10.96 -46.44
CA GLU A 228 -16.85 -11.24 -46.24
C GLU A 228 -17.19 -12.74 -46.41
N GLY A 229 -18.26 -13.17 -45.72
CA GLY A 229 -19.03 -14.41 -45.95
C GLY A 229 -18.67 -15.56 -44.99
N ALA A 230 -19.59 -16.25 -44.30
CA ALA A 230 -21.03 -16.45 -44.51
C ALA A 230 -21.71 -16.96 -43.19
N PRO A 231 -23.06 -17.03 -43.12
CA PRO A 231 -23.83 -17.06 -41.86
C PRO A 231 -24.08 -18.46 -41.29
N GLY A 232 -24.12 -18.57 -39.96
CA GLY A 232 -24.58 -19.76 -39.25
C GLY A 232 -26.11 -19.81 -39.12
N PRO A 233 -26.74 -21.00 -39.16
CA PRO A 233 -28.19 -21.14 -39.19
C PRO A 233 -28.83 -20.89 -37.82
N GLY A 234 -30.05 -20.37 -37.88
CA GLY A 234 -30.80 -19.81 -36.76
C GLY A 234 -31.32 -20.82 -35.73
N SER A 235 -31.55 -20.29 -34.53
CA SER A 235 -32.36 -20.93 -33.50
C SER A 235 -33.71 -20.22 -33.44
N ALA A 236 -34.75 -20.92 -33.90
CA ALA A 236 -36.14 -20.52 -33.75
C ALA A 236 -36.67 -20.91 -32.36
N ALA A 237 -37.63 -20.10 -31.91
CA ALA A 237 -38.22 -20.08 -30.58
C ALA A 237 -39.30 -21.15 -30.31
N ALA A 238 -39.67 -21.21 -29.02
CA ALA A 238 -41.04 -21.27 -28.47
C ALA A 238 -41.59 -22.59 -27.86
N GLY A 239 -42.27 -22.41 -26.71
CA GLY A 239 -43.37 -23.21 -26.15
C GLY A 239 -42.96 -24.19 -25.03
N SER A 240 -43.23 -23.98 -23.72
CA SER A 240 -44.50 -23.89 -22.94
C SER A 240 -45.08 -25.25 -22.49
N GLU A 241 -45.35 -25.35 -21.17
CA GLU A 241 -46.34 -26.24 -20.48
C GLU A 241 -46.06 -27.77 -20.49
N ASP A 242 -46.42 -28.64 -19.53
CA ASP A 242 -47.26 -28.61 -18.32
C ASP A 242 -46.95 -29.85 -17.42
N ALA A 243 -47.43 -29.79 -16.18
CA ALA A 243 -47.77 -30.82 -15.18
C ALA A 243 -47.41 -32.31 -15.36
N ARG A 244 -46.68 -32.89 -14.38
CA ARG A 244 -47.22 -33.73 -13.27
C ARG A 244 -46.11 -34.23 -12.34
#